data_AF-A0A165CS14-F1
#
_entry.id   AF-A0A165CS14-F1
#
_cell.length_a   1.000
_cell.length_b   1.000
_cell.length_c   1.000
_cell.angle_alpha   90.00
_cell.angle_beta   90.00
_cell.angle_gamma   90.00
#
_symmetry.space_group_name_H-M   'P 1'
#
loop_
_entity.id
_entity.type
_entity.pdbx_description
1 polymer ?
#
loop_
_entity_poly.entity_id
_entity_poly.type
_entity_poly.pdbx_seq_one_letter_code
_entity_poly.pdbx_strand_id
1 'polypeptide(L)'
;MPLLEPAFSPEGFPDSSATISLTLRSPSLNLVKRTSPCNEEGFYSCKKARKVADPMEKLGKHLAHAIDMFELVLPALEDGINNDEPLNVLVETNPKKYCRVEFYSAIKYKYPRLPEHLGSKEEGGLESAAKSLEKGHSDARTDNTNKLKGYIVELLTSVFPPSRAEGLTSSLKSTCGWQHPLTGELLTPHDKDWNDLSVQEDLKSGKLVLKKWLHLLFKGFQANAQRLFHGFLQNDLMLQAALCIFINPSASLAKDTGRSRSNLTMCIRAA
;
A
#
# COMPACT_ATOMS: atom_id res chain seq x y z
N MET A 1 -25.12 -55.28 20.80
CA MET A 1 -26.14 -55.87 19.90
C MET A 1 -26.42 -54.88 18.78
N PRO A 2 -25.93 -55.14 17.55
CA PRO A 2 -26.19 -54.31 16.37
C PRO A 2 -26.99 -55.09 15.31
N LEU A 3 -28.06 -54.50 14.78
CA LEU A 3 -28.85 -54.96 13.62
C LEU A 3 -29.58 -53.70 13.09
N LEU A 4 -29.72 -53.39 11.80
CA LEU A 4 -29.48 -54.09 10.55
C LEU A 4 -29.62 -53.01 9.45
N GLU A 5 -28.72 -52.98 8.45
CA GLU A 5 -29.03 -52.36 7.14
C GLU A 5 -30.08 -53.22 6.40
N PRO A 6 -30.67 -52.69 5.31
CA PRO A 6 -30.77 -53.51 4.12
C PRO A 6 -30.38 -52.80 2.83
N ALA A 7 -29.90 -53.63 1.91
CA ALA A 7 -29.31 -53.33 0.63
C ALA A 7 -30.31 -53.44 -0.55
N PHE A 8 -29.94 -52.76 -1.65
CA PHE A 8 -30.06 -53.12 -3.09
C PHE A 8 -31.45 -53.33 -3.77
N SER A 9 -31.79 -52.36 -4.64
CA SER A 9 -32.11 -52.39 -6.11
C SER A 9 -32.86 -53.57 -6.78
N PRO A 10 -33.29 -53.45 -8.06
CA PRO A 10 -33.96 -52.37 -8.82
C PRO A 10 -35.21 -52.94 -9.57
N GLU A 11 -35.93 -52.12 -10.36
CA GLU A 11 -36.67 -52.47 -11.62
C GLU A 11 -37.89 -51.55 -11.86
N GLY A 12 -38.11 -51.16 -13.13
CA GLY A 12 -39.46 -50.88 -13.66
C GLY A 12 -39.81 -49.43 -14.03
N PHE A 13 -39.62 -49.08 -15.32
CA PHE A 13 -40.30 -47.95 -16.00
C PHE A 13 -41.83 -48.21 -16.14
N PRO A 14 -42.64 -47.17 -16.38
CA PRO A 14 -43.21 -47.09 -17.73
C PRO A 14 -43.30 -45.68 -18.36
N ASP A 15 -43.20 -45.73 -19.69
CA ASP A 15 -43.63 -44.84 -20.76
C ASP A 15 -44.47 -43.60 -20.45
N SER A 16 -44.04 -42.49 -21.06
CA SER A 16 -44.97 -41.56 -21.71
C SER A 16 -44.36 -41.05 -23.01
N SER A 17 -44.98 -41.47 -24.11
CA SER A 17 -44.74 -41.06 -25.47
C SER A 17 -45.43 -39.72 -25.77
N ALA A 18 -44.68 -38.79 -26.34
CA ALA A 18 -45.25 -37.69 -27.11
C ALA A 18 -44.35 -37.44 -28.32
N THR A 19 -44.76 -38.01 -29.45
CA THR A 19 -44.18 -37.78 -30.77
C THR A 19 -44.83 -36.52 -31.37
N ILE A 20 -44.05 -35.48 -31.69
CA ILE A 20 -44.44 -34.47 -32.67
C ILE A 20 -43.28 -34.22 -33.64
N SER A 21 -43.63 -34.29 -34.92
CA SER A 21 -42.83 -34.33 -36.14
C SER A 21 -41.74 -33.27 -36.30
N LEU A 22 -40.58 -33.73 -36.76
CA LEU A 22 -39.49 -32.92 -37.31
C LEU A 22 -39.75 -32.60 -38.79
N THR A 23 -39.96 -31.33 -39.13
CA THR A 23 -39.74 -30.81 -40.49
C THR A 23 -38.34 -30.23 -40.57
N LEU A 24 -37.52 -30.86 -41.42
CA LEU A 24 -36.17 -30.45 -41.75
C LEU A 24 -36.14 -29.09 -42.45
N ARG A 25 -35.48 -28.12 -41.83
CA ARG A 25 -34.90 -26.97 -42.53
C ARG A 25 -33.47 -26.79 -42.03
N SER A 26 -32.51 -27.15 -42.88
CA SER A 26 -31.09 -27.07 -42.59
C SER A 26 -30.63 -25.63 -42.37
N PRO A 27 -29.91 -25.32 -41.29
CA PRO A 27 -28.98 -24.21 -41.25
C PRO A 27 -27.56 -24.74 -41.43
N SER A 28 -26.80 -24.07 -42.29
CA SER A 28 -25.39 -24.33 -42.56
C SER A 28 -24.57 -24.41 -41.28
N LEU A 29 -23.84 -25.53 -41.14
CA LEU A 29 -22.84 -25.72 -40.09
C LEU A 29 -21.66 -24.78 -40.37
N ASN A 30 -21.69 -23.58 -39.79
CA ASN A 30 -20.44 -22.87 -39.50
C ASN A 30 -19.78 -23.59 -38.33
N LEU A 31 -18.86 -24.48 -38.67
CA LEU A 31 -17.95 -25.14 -37.74
C LEU A 31 -17.09 -24.06 -37.06
N VAL A 32 -17.57 -23.52 -35.93
CA VAL A 32 -16.70 -22.79 -35.00
C VAL A 32 -15.71 -23.80 -34.46
N LYS A 33 -14.52 -23.82 -35.06
CA LYS A 33 -13.35 -24.57 -34.58
C LYS A 33 -13.11 -24.18 -33.12
N ARG A 34 -13.46 -25.08 -32.20
CA ARG A 34 -12.81 -25.12 -30.89
C ARG A 34 -11.35 -25.53 -31.13
N THR A 35 -10.44 -24.57 -31.07
CA THR A 35 -9.00 -24.85 -30.98
C THR A 35 -8.60 -24.98 -29.51
N SER A 36 -8.14 -26.16 -29.13
CA SER A 36 -7.23 -26.45 -28.02
C SER A 36 -5.84 -26.71 -28.65
N PRO A 37 -4.68 -26.72 -27.96
CA PRO A 37 -4.18 -26.07 -26.73
C PRO A 37 -2.93 -25.20 -27.04
N CYS A 38 -2.34 -24.54 -26.04
CA CYS A 38 -0.97 -23.97 -26.06
C CYS A 38 -0.62 -22.96 -27.19
N ASN A 39 -0.96 -21.68 -27.03
CA ASN A 39 -0.26 -20.59 -27.70
C ASN A 39 0.55 -19.80 -26.66
N GLU A 40 1.86 -20.02 -26.59
CA GLU A 40 2.78 -19.33 -25.67
C GLU A 40 3.19 -17.91 -26.14
N GLU A 41 2.64 -17.37 -27.23
CA GLU A 41 3.14 -16.10 -27.80
C GLU A 41 2.41 -14.82 -27.37
N GLY A 42 1.44 -14.90 -26.44
CA GLY A 42 0.66 -13.74 -26.02
C GLY A 42 0.95 -13.19 -24.61
N PHE A 43 1.69 -13.90 -23.77
CA PHE A 43 1.76 -13.60 -22.34
C PHE A 43 2.89 -12.63 -21.94
N TYR A 44 3.90 -12.48 -22.79
CA TYR A 44 4.92 -11.43 -22.63
C TYR A 44 4.50 -10.18 -23.38
N SER A 45 3.49 -9.47 -22.88
CA SER A 45 3.42 -8.05 -23.19
C SER A 45 4.75 -7.46 -22.74
N CYS A 46 5.55 -6.98 -23.70
CA CYS A 46 6.78 -6.26 -23.42
C CYS A 46 6.39 -5.12 -22.47
N LYS A 47 6.75 -5.25 -21.18
CA LYS A 47 6.60 -4.15 -20.22
C LYS A 47 7.26 -2.96 -20.92
N LYS A 48 6.46 -1.95 -21.30
CA LYS A 48 6.99 -0.72 -21.93
C LYS A 48 8.25 -0.36 -21.17
N ALA A 49 9.39 -0.31 -21.86
CA ALA A 49 10.65 0.03 -21.25
C ALA A 49 10.40 1.27 -20.38
N ARG A 50 10.66 1.18 -19.08
CA ARG A 50 10.48 2.34 -18.19
C ARG A 50 11.33 3.44 -18.81
N LYS A 51 10.69 4.53 -19.24
CA LYS A 51 11.41 5.75 -19.62
C LYS A 51 12.39 6.02 -18.49
N VAL A 52 13.65 6.24 -18.84
CA VAL A 52 14.67 6.59 -17.85
C VAL A 52 14.14 7.84 -17.14
N ALA A 53 13.79 7.68 -15.86
CA ALA A 53 13.25 8.79 -15.08
C ALA A 53 14.28 9.92 -15.06
N ASP A 54 13.78 11.14 -15.25
CA ASP A 54 14.57 12.36 -15.17
C ASP A 54 15.34 12.39 -13.83
N PRO A 55 16.61 12.84 -13.79
CA PRO A 55 17.38 12.90 -12.55
C PRO A 55 16.67 13.65 -11.43
N MET A 56 15.88 14.68 -11.76
CA MET A 56 15.11 15.45 -10.78
C MET A 56 13.93 14.65 -10.23
N GLU A 57 13.26 13.84 -11.05
CA GLU A 57 12.26 12.88 -10.56
C GLU A 57 12.87 11.85 -9.59
N LYS A 58 14.08 11.35 -9.88
CA LYS A 58 14.79 10.44 -8.96
C LYS A 58 15.16 11.12 -7.65
N LEU A 59 15.61 12.38 -7.72
CA LEU A 59 15.90 13.18 -6.53
C LEU A 59 14.62 13.39 -5.71
N GLY A 60 13.52 13.80 -6.33
CA GLY A 60 12.22 13.95 -5.68
C GLY A 60 11.78 12.71 -4.92
N LYS A 61 11.98 11.54 -5.52
CA LYS A 61 11.70 10.25 -4.87
C LYS A 61 12.58 10.00 -3.64
N HIS A 62 13.88 10.29 -3.73
CA HIS A 62 14.80 10.17 -2.60
C HIS A 62 14.42 11.12 -1.46
N LEU A 63 14.08 12.38 -1.77
CA LEU A 63 13.67 13.38 -0.78
C LEU A 63 12.44 12.93 0.01
N ALA A 64 11.45 12.34 -0.66
CA ALA A 64 10.25 11.81 -0.02
C ALA A 64 10.52 10.69 0.98
N HIS A 65 11.57 9.89 0.76
CA HIS A 65 11.95 8.80 1.65
C HIS A 65 12.91 9.23 2.76
N ALA A 66 13.81 10.17 2.47
CA ALA A 66 14.94 10.48 3.35
C ALA A 66 14.78 11.79 4.13
N ILE A 67 13.95 12.72 3.67
CA ILE A 67 13.87 14.08 4.24
C ILE A 67 12.44 14.38 4.69
N ASP A 68 11.52 14.56 3.76
CA ASP A 68 10.14 14.90 4.07
C ASP A 68 9.19 14.37 2.99
N MET A 69 8.16 13.62 3.40
CA MET A 69 7.16 13.00 2.53
C MET A 69 5.90 13.86 2.31
N PHE A 70 5.76 14.98 3.03
CA PHE A 70 4.54 15.78 3.07
C PHE A 70 4.74 17.25 2.70
N GLU A 71 5.98 17.76 2.77
CA GLU A 71 6.26 19.13 2.36
C GLU A 71 6.04 19.33 0.85
N LEU A 72 5.45 20.46 0.50
CA LEU A 72 5.18 20.81 -0.90
C LEU A 72 6.46 21.36 -1.52
N VAL A 73 6.87 20.81 -2.67
CA VAL A 73 8.17 21.14 -3.24
C VAL A 73 8.23 22.59 -3.71
N LEU A 74 7.26 23.05 -4.51
CA LEU A 74 7.32 24.39 -5.10
C LEU A 74 7.38 25.50 -4.02
N PRO A 75 6.48 25.54 -3.02
CA PRO A 75 6.59 26.53 -1.94
C PRO A 75 7.90 26.45 -1.17
N ALA A 76 8.49 25.25 -1.05
CA ALA A 76 9.77 25.10 -0.38
C ALA A 76 10.94 25.66 -1.18
N LEU A 77 10.94 25.48 -2.51
CA LEU A 77 11.92 26.10 -3.38
C LEU A 77 11.77 27.64 -3.38
N GLU A 78 10.54 28.15 -3.47
CA GLU A 78 10.26 29.59 -3.43
C GLU A 78 10.72 30.22 -2.12
N ASP A 79 10.33 29.65 -0.98
CA ASP A 79 10.76 30.15 0.32
C ASP A 79 12.27 30.04 0.47
N GLY A 80 12.88 28.93 0.08
CA GLY A 80 14.32 28.73 0.20
C GLY A 80 15.16 29.69 -0.65
N ILE A 81 14.70 30.03 -1.87
CA ILE A 81 15.37 31.00 -2.75
C ILE A 81 15.23 32.42 -2.21
N ASN A 82 14.06 32.79 -1.72
CA ASN A 82 13.74 34.15 -1.29
C ASN A 82 14.00 34.41 0.19
N ASN A 83 14.66 33.47 0.90
CA ASN A 83 14.87 33.60 2.33
C ASN A 83 16.24 34.21 2.66
N ASP A 84 16.20 35.44 3.13
CA ASP A 84 17.37 36.14 3.72
C ASP A 84 17.39 36.09 5.26
N GLU A 85 16.32 35.56 5.89
CA GLU A 85 16.22 35.49 7.35
C GLU A 85 16.99 34.29 7.92
N PRO A 86 17.67 34.43 9.06
CA PRO A 86 18.36 33.31 9.68
C PRO A 86 17.36 32.31 10.30
N LEU A 87 17.71 31.02 10.26
CA LEU A 87 16.82 29.91 10.66
C LEU A 87 16.33 30.00 12.11
N ASN A 88 17.15 30.52 13.03
CA ASN A 88 16.79 30.71 14.43
C ASN A 88 15.70 31.78 14.63
N VAL A 89 15.55 32.72 13.70
CA VAL A 89 14.43 33.69 13.72
C VAL A 89 13.18 33.02 13.15
N LEU A 90 13.32 32.33 12.02
CA LEU A 90 12.18 31.66 11.36
C LEU A 90 11.51 30.60 12.23
N VAL A 91 12.27 29.83 13.02
CA VAL A 91 11.70 28.80 13.88
C VAL A 91 10.73 29.38 14.91
N GLU A 92 10.94 30.63 15.33
CA GLU A 92 10.08 31.33 16.28
C GLU A 92 8.94 32.10 15.59
N THR A 93 9.25 32.80 14.50
CA THR A 93 8.31 33.72 13.83
C THR A 93 7.41 33.02 12.81
N ASN A 94 7.93 32.03 12.08
CA ASN A 94 7.21 31.31 11.03
C ASN A 94 7.70 29.86 10.90
N PRO A 95 7.25 28.97 11.79
CA PRO A 95 7.67 27.57 11.81
C PRO A 95 7.43 26.82 10.48
N LYS A 96 6.40 27.21 9.72
CA LYS A 96 6.10 26.57 8.43
C LYS A 96 7.10 26.99 7.35
N LYS A 97 7.48 28.28 7.30
CA LYS A 97 8.57 28.76 6.44
C LYS A 97 9.91 28.16 6.86
N TYR A 98 10.16 28.02 8.17
CA TYR A 98 11.34 27.32 8.69
C TYR A 98 11.46 25.90 8.10
N CYS A 99 10.41 25.06 8.20
CA CYS A 99 10.43 23.71 7.63
C CYS A 99 10.74 23.70 6.13
N ARG A 100 10.20 24.67 5.39
CA ARG A 100 10.41 24.80 3.94
C ARG A 100 11.82 25.23 3.58
N VAL A 101 12.41 26.17 4.31
CA VAL A 101 13.81 26.60 4.12
C VAL A 101 14.79 25.49 4.50
N GLU A 102 14.51 24.75 5.57
CA GLU A 102 15.26 23.54 5.94
C GLU A 102 15.19 22.47 4.85
N PHE A 103 13.99 22.20 4.33
CA PHE A 103 13.79 21.26 3.23
C PHE A 103 14.60 21.69 1.99
N TYR A 104 14.50 22.95 1.56
CA TYR A 104 15.30 23.49 0.47
C TYR A 104 16.81 23.33 0.70
N SER A 105 17.29 23.65 1.91
CA SER A 105 18.70 23.51 2.28
C SER A 105 19.18 22.06 2.14
N ALA A 106 18.32 21.10 2.50
CA ALA A 106 18.61 19.69 2.35
C ALA A 106 18.61 19.24 0.87
N ILE A 107 17.74 19.78 0.02
CA ILE A 107 17.78 19.56 -1.43
C ILE A 107 19.08 20.11 -2.02
N LYS A 108 19.44 21.35 -1.68
CA LYS A 108 20.68 22.00 -2.15
C LYS A 108 21.92 21.23 -1.71
N TYR A 109 21.93 20.71 -0.48
CA TYR A 109 23.01 19.85 0.01
C TYR A 109 23.16 18.57 -0.83
N LYS A 110 22.05 17.92 -1.19
CA LYS A 110 22.05 16.70 -2.02
C LYS A 110 22.32 16.97 -3.50
N TYR A 111 21.90 18.13 -4.00
CA TYR A 111 22.07 18.55 -5.39
C TYR A 111 22.66 19.97 -5.44
N PRO A 112 24.00 20.12 -5.30
CA PRO A 112 24.64 21.43 -5.21
C PRO A 112 24.41 22.34 -6.42
N ARG A 113 24.17 21.76 -7.60
CA ARG A 113 23.86 22.48 -8.85
C ARG A 113 22.41 22.96 -8.94
N LEU A 114 21.60 22.75 -7.90
CA LEU A 114 20.20 23.19 -7.85
C LEU A 114 20.05 24.68 -8.21
N PRO A 115 20.82 25.63 -7.63
CA PRO A 115 20.60 27.06 -7.91
C PRO A 115 20.85 27.42 -9.37
N GLU A 116 21.86 26.82 -10.00
CA GLU A 116 22.18 27.01 -11.42
C GLU A 116 21.05 26.49 -12.30
N HIS A 117 20.49 25.32 -11.96
CA HIS A 117 19.38 24.73 -12.68
C HIS A 117 18.10 25.58 -12.57
N LEU A 118 17.78 26.04 -11.36
CA LEU A 118 16.60 26.89 -11.11
C LEU A 118 16.69 28.26 -11.79
N GLY A 119 17.89 28.79 -11.99
CA GLY A 119 18.15 30.07 -12.65
C GLY A 119 18.20 30.02 -14.18
N SER A 120 18.14 28.83 -14.79
CA SER A 120 18.18 28.67 -16.26
C SER A 120 16.87 29.16 -16.91
N LYS A 121 16.99 30.00 -17.95
CA LYS A 121 15.85 30.48 -18.76
C LYS A 121 15.42 29.50 -19.86
N GLU A 122 16.27 28.53 -20.21
CA GLU A 122 15.92 27.43 -21.13
C GLU A 122 15.68 26.15 -20.32
N GLU A 123 14.61 25.43 -20.70
CA GLU A 123 14.10 24.15 -20.16
C GLU A 123 14.81 23.65 -18.88
N GLY A 124 14.31 24.07 -17.71
CA GLY A 124 14.97 23.78 -16.42
C GLY A 124 14.65 24.74 -15.28
N GLY A 125 13.93 25.83 -15.54
CA GLY A 125 13.57 26.82 -14.52
C GLY A 125 12.76 26.27 -13.34
N LEU A 126 12.57 27.12 -12.33
CA LEU A 126 11.93 26.79 -11.04
C LEU A 126 10.70 25.89 -11.14
N GLU A 127 9.72 26.24 -11.97
CA GLU A 127 8.48 25.46 -12.11
C GLU A 127 8.71 24.07 -12.71
N SER A 128 9.62 23.95 -13.69
CA SER A 128 9.95 22.68 -14.32
C SER A 128 10.64 21.74 -13.32
N ALA A 129 11.65 22.26 -12.61
CA ALA A 129 12.36 21.51 -11.58
C ALA A 129 11.41 21.10 -10.45
N ALA A 130 10.55 22.01 -9.99
CA ALA A 130 9.55 21.73 -8.97
C ALA A 130 8.59 20.63 -9.43
N LYS A 131 8.11 20.69 -10.68
CA LYS A 131 7.21 19.68 -11.25
C LYS A 131 7.85 18.29 -11.30
N SER A 132 9.12 18.18 -11.72
CA SER A 132 9.83 16.91 -11.76
C SER A 132 10.10 16.35 -10.35
N LEU A 133 10.53 17.19 -9.40
CA LEU A 133 10.69 16.81 -8.00
C LEU A 133 9.37 16.33 -7.38
N GLU A 134 8.29 17.10 -7.54
CA GLU A 134 6.96 16.79 -6.99
C GLU A 134 6.38 15.51 -7.59
N LYS A 135 6.64 15.25 -8.88
CA LYS A 135 6.29 13.99 -9.52
C LYS A 135 7.02 12.82 -8.87
N GLY A 136 8.35 12.92 -8.71
CA GLY A 136 9.15 11.90 -8.03
C GLY A 136 8.69 11.64 -6.59
N HIS A 137 8.35 12.71 -5.89
CA HIS A 137 7.85 12.67 -4.52
C HIS A 137 6.48 11.99 -4.41
N SER A 138 5.56 12.33 -5.32
CA SER A 138 4.25 11.69 -5.43
C SER A 138 4.33 10.23 -5.87
N ASP A 139 5.25 9.89 -6.76
CA ASP A 139 5.54 8.52 -7.16
C ASP A 139 6.08 7.70 -5.98
N ALA A 140 6.90 8.30 -5.10
CA ALA A 140 7.37 7.64 -3.88
C ALA A 140 6.20 7.24 -2.97
N ARG A 141 5.24 8.15 -2.74
CA ARG A 141 4.05 7.88 -1.93
C ARG A 141 3.16 6.81 -2.54
N THR A 142 2.99 6.88 -3.85
CA THR A 142 2.20 5.91 -4.63
C THR A 142 2.83 4.52 -4.56
N ASP A 143 4.15 4.43 -4.74
CA ASP A 143 4.90 3.18 -4.63
C ASP A 143 4.80 2.60 -3.21
N ASN A 144 4.98 3.43 -2.18
CA ASN A 144 4.86 3.00 -0.78
C ASN A 144 3.46 2.44 -0.48
N THR A 145 2.41 3.14 -0.92
CA THR A 145 1.01 2.71 -0.72
C THR A 145 0.71 1.42 -1.48
N ASN A 146 1.15 1.32 -2.74
CA ASN A 146 0.97 0.12 -3.55
C ASN A 146 1.71 -1.08 -2.97
N LYS A 147 2.93 -0.87 -2.47
CA LYS A 147 3.75 -1.88 -1.80
C LYS A 147 3.05 -2.36 -0.54
N LEU A 148 2.66 -1.46 0.37
CA LEU A 148 1.94 -1.85 1.59
C LEU A 148 0.62 -2.56 1.28
N LYS A 149 -0.16 -2.06 0.31
CA LYS A 149 -1.41 -2.70 -0.11
C LYS A 149 -1.21 -4.16 -0.55
N GLY A 150 -0.10 -4.46 -1.23
CA GLY A 150 0.22 -5.82 -1.65
C GLY A 150 0.56 -6.77 -0.50
N TYR A 151 1.13 -6.24 0.59
CA TYR A 151 1.68 -7.05 1.69
C TYR A 151 0.92 -6.94 3.01
N ILE A 152 -0.05 -6.03 3.15
CA ILE A 152 -0.67 -5.72 4.45
C ILE A 152 -1.31 -6.94 5.12
N VAL A 153 -1.92 -7.84 4.36
CA VAL A 153 -2.49 -9.08 4.90
C VAL A 153 -1.40 -10.02 5.41
N GLU A 154 -0.29 -10.14 4.69
CA GLU A 154 0.85 -10.95 5.12
C GLU A 154 1.50 -10.36 6.38
N LEU A 155 1.62 -9.03 6.45
CA LEU A 155 2.11 -8.32 7.64
C LEU A 155 1.19 -8.60 8.84
N LEU A 156 -0.12 -8.42 8.69
CA LEU A 156 -1.10 -8.71 9.75
C LEU A 156 -1.01 -10.16 10.23
N THR A 157 -0.99 -11.12 9.30
CA THR A 157 -0.87 -12.55 9.63
C THR A 157 0.48 -12.92 10.25
N SER A 158 1.51 -12.08 10.09
CA SER A 158 2.80 -12.29 10.74
C SER A 158 2.86 -11.76 12.18
N VAL A 159 2.09 -10.70 12.50
CA VAL A 159 2.05 -10.07 13.82
C VAL A 159 0.98 -10.69 14.72
N PHE A 160 -0.15 -11.10 14.14
CA PHE A 160 -1.29 -11.63 14.88
C PHE A 160 -1.37 -13.16 14.74
N PRO A 161 -1.88 -13.86 15.77
CA PRO A 161 -2.08 -15.30 15.67
C PRO A 161 -3.09 -15.65 14.57
N PRO A 162 -2.98 -16.82 13.92
CA PRO A 162 -3.85 -17.20 12.80
C PRO A 162 -5.34 -17.12 13.10
N SER A 163 -5.75 -17.41 14.34
CA SER A 163 -7.16 -17.30 14.78
C SER A 163 -7.72 -15.89 14.73
N ARG A 164 -6.89 -14.84 14.89
CA ARG A 164 -7.35 -13.45 14.75
C ARG A 164 -7.33 -12.96 13.30
N ALA A 165 -6.51 -13.55 12.45
CA ALA A 165 -6.38 -13.17 11.04
C ALA A 165 -7.21 -14.06 10.11
N GLU A 166 -8.02 -14.97 10.66
CA GLU A 166 -8.82 -15.92 9.89
C GLU A 166 -9.80 -15.20 8.96
N GLY A 167 -9.77 -15.56 7.67
CA GLY A 167 -10.61 -14.94 6.65
C GLY A 167 -10.05 -13.67 6.02
N LEU A 168 -8.94 -13.10 6.53
CA LEU A 168 -8.21 -12.04 5.81
C LEU A 168 -7.56 -12.62 4.55
N THR A 169 -7.83 -12.01 3.41
CA THR A 169 -7.15 -12.35 2.15
C THR A 169 -6.81 -11.09 1.37
N SER A 170 -5.63 -11.11 0.73
CA SER A 170 -5.18 -10.02 -0.14
C SER A 170 -5.99 -9.95 -1.44
N SER A 171 -6.68 -11.02 -1.83
CA SER A 171 -7.47 -11.09 -3.06
C SER A 171 -8.84 -10.42 -2.96
N LEU A 172 -9.43 -10.37 -1.76
CA LEU A 172 -10.79 -9.85 -1.55
C LEU A 172 -10.78 -8.68 -0.57
N LYS A 173 -10.94 -7.46 -1.08
CA LYS A 173 -11.01 -6.24 -0.26
C LYS A 173 -12.17 -6.25 0.74
N SER A 174 -13.25 -6.96 0.44
CA SER A 174 -14.41 -7.11 1.34
C SER A 174 -14.08 -7.83 2.65
N THR A 175 -12.93 -8.52 2.70
CA THR A 175 -12.44 -9.21 3.90
C THR A 175 -11.57 -8.32 4.79
N CYS A 176 -11.38 -7.05 4.43
CA CYS A 176 -10.52 -6.11 5.17
C CYS A 176 -11.35 -4.91 5.69
N GLY A 177 -10.69 -3.98 6.38
CA GLY A 177 -11.33 -2.76 6.89
C GLY A 177 -12.26 -3.05 8.08
N TRP A 178 -13.39 -2.35 8.17
CA TRP A 178 -14.37 -2.57 9.26
C TRP A 178 -15.19 -3.86 9.11
N GLN A 179 -15.04 -4.61 8.02
CA GLN A 179 -15.85 -5.82 7.82
C GLN A 179 -15.24 -7.02 8.53
N HIS A 180 -13.94 -6.95 8.83
CA HIS A 180 -13.22 -8.01 9.50
C HIS A 180 -12.89 -7.60 10.95
N PRO A 181 -13.09 -8.48 11.95
CA PRO A 181 -12.93 -8.15 13.36
C PRO A 181 -11.57 -7.53 13.70
N LEU A 182 -10.46 -8.14 13.27
CA LEU A 182 -9.11 -7.64 13.56
C LEU A 182 -8.85 -6.25 12.98
N THR A 183 -9.08 -6.06 11.68
CA THR A 183 -8.81 -4.76 11.04
C THR A 183 -9.81 -3.70 11.48
N GLY A 184 -11.04 -4.09 11.83
CA GLY A 184 -12.03 -3.20 12.41
C GLY A 184 -11.57 -2.65 13.76
N GLU A 185 -11.11 -3.51 14.66
CA GLU A 185 -10.52 -3.12 15.95
C GLU A 185 -9.32 -2.19 15.76
N LEU A 186 -8.38 -2.54 14.88
CA LEU A 186 -7.17 -1.73 14.62
C LEU A 186 -7.49 -0.35 14.04
N LEU A 187 -8.51 -0.26 13.17
CA LEU A 187 -8.95 0.98 12.53
C LEU A 187 -10.00 1.75 13.34
N THR A 188 -10.37 1.25 14.53
CA THR A 188 -11.27 1.97 15.42
C THR A 188 -10.51 3.13 16.08
N PRO A 189 -11.12 4.33 16.18
CA PRO A 189 -10.57 5.43 16.95
C PRO A 189 -10.22 5.01 18.39
N HIS A 190 -9.12 5.51 18.92
CA HIS A 190 -8.61 5.07 20.21
C HIS A 190 -9.52 5.38 21.41
N ASP A 191 -10.45 6.33 21.25
CA ASP A 191 -11.46 6.73 22.22
C ASP A 191 -12.78 5.94 22.09
N LYS A 192 -12.79 4.90 21.25
CA LYS A 192 -13.94 4.03 20.99
C LYS A 192 -13.58 2.56 21.19
N ASP A 193 -14.58 1.78 21.59
CA ASP A 193 -14.47 0.33 21.74
C ASP A 193 -15.10 -0.35 20.53
N TRP A 194 -14.35 -1.24 19.88
CA TRP A 194 -14.83 -2.03 18.76
C TRP A 194 -15.91 -3.04 19.18
N ASN A 195 -15.94 -3.46 20.44
CA ASN A 195 -16.95 -4.40 20.94
C ASN A 195 -18.34 -3.77 21.11
N ASP A 196 -18.44 -2.43 21.05
CA ASP A 196 -19.72 -1.73 21.00
C ASP A 196 -20.33 -1.85 19.59
N LEU A 197 -21.47 -2.53 19.49
CA LEU A 197 -22.18 -2.74 18.22
C LEU A 197 -22.60 -1.43 17.56
N SER A 198 -22.95 -0.41 18.34
CA SER A 198 -23.30 0.91 17.79
C SER A 198 -22.09 1.54 17.11
N VAL A 199 -20.90 1.42 17.71
CA VAL A 199 -19.65 1.90 17.13
C VAL A 199 -19.33 1.17 15.83
N GLN A 200 -19.50 -0.16 15.80
CA GLN A 200 -19.29 -0.92 14.57
C GLN A 200 -20.24 -0.49 13.46
N GLU A 201 -21.53 -0.32 13.75
CA GLU A 201 -22.52 0.10 12.77
C GLU A 201 -22.22 1.50 12.22
N ASP A 202 -21.85 2.45 13.09
CA ASP A 202 -21.52 3.80 12.68
C ASP A 202 -20.23 3.87 11.85
N LEU A 203 -19.23 3.05 12.17
CA LEU A 203 -18.00 2.90 11.37
C LEU A 203 -18.29 2.26 10.01
N LYS A 204 -19.01 1.13 9.99
CA LYS A 204 -19.35 0.39 8.76
C LYS A 204 -20.24 1.21 7.82
N SER A 205 -21.13 2.03 8.37
CA SER A 205 -22.00 2.92 7.60
C SER A 205 -21.35 4.24 7.19
N GLY A 206 -20.15 4.55 7.71
CA GLY A 206 -19.44 5.81 7.45
C GLY A 206 -20.06 7.03 8.13
N LYS A 207 -20.98 6.84 9.09
CA LYS A 207 -21.57 7.93 9.89
C LYS A 207 -20.56 8.52 10.86
N LEU A 208 -19.60 7.71 11.33
CA LEU A 208 -18.57 8.18 12.24
C LEU A 208 -17.40 8.82 11.46
N VAL A 209 -17.13 10.09 11.76
CA VAL A 209 -15.96 10.79 11.21
C VAL A 209 -14.71 10.45 12.03
N LEU A 210 -13.70 9.85 11.38
CA LEU A 210 -12.41 9.53 11.99
C LEU A 210 -11.56 10.80 12.20
N LYS A 211 -11.80 11.53 13.30
CA LYS A 211 -10.97 12.70 13.68
C LYS A 211 -9.85 12.36 14.65
N LYS A 212 -9.89 11.17 15.25
CA LYS A 212 -8.98 10.73 16.31
C LYS A 212 -8.04 9.65 15.78
N TRP A 213 -6.91 9.48 16.46
CA TRP A 213 -5.93 8.44 16.12
C TRP A 213 -6.52 7.05 16.29
N LEU A 214 -6.05 6.11 15.47
CA LEU A 214 -6.52 4.72 15.46
C LEU A 214 -5.71 3.88 16.44
N HIS A 215 -6.32 2.82 16.98
CA HIS A 215 -5.64 1.85 17.85
C HIS A 215 -4.36 1.27 17.24
N LEU A 216 -4.36 1.06 15.92
CA LEU A 216 -3.21 0.60 15.13
C LEU A 216 -1.90 1.36 15.42
N LEU A 217 -1.98 2.64 15.79
CA LEU A 217 -0.80 3.49 15.93
C LEU A 217 -0.06 3.30 17.26
N PHE A 218 -0.60 2.55 18.21
CA PHE A 218 -0.02 2.49 19.56
C PHE A 218 0.56 1.12 19.88
N LYS A 219 1.52 1.10 20.81
CA LYS A 219 2.08 -0.13 21.38
C LYS A 219 0.95 -0.95 22.01
N GLY A 220 0.91 -2.25 21.70
CA GLY A 220 -0.16 -3.13 22.16
C GLY A 220 -1.54 -2.77 21.58
N PHE A 221 -1.60 -1.92 20.56
CA PHE A 221 -2.82 -1.46 19.90
C PHE A 221 -3.82 -0.77 20.83
N GLN A 222 -3.31 -0.06 21.85
CA GLN A 222 -4.13 0.70 22.80
C GLN A 222 -3.47 2.04 23.13
N ALA A 223 -4.24 3.12 23.02
CA ALA A 223 -3.75 4.44 23.39
C ALA A 223 -3.78 4.65 24.91
N ASN A 224 -2.74 5.30 25.43
CA ASN A 224 -2.77 5.84 26.78
C ASN A 224 -3.39 7.25 26.74
N ALA A 225 -4.63 7.40 27.21
CA ALA A 225 -5.36 8.66 27.17
C ALA A 225 -4.65 9.79 27.95
N GLN A 226 -3.91 9.46 29.01
CA GLN A 226 -3.15 10.40 29.82
C GLN A 226 -1.82 10.79 29.18
N ARG A 227 -1.27 9.93 28.30
CA ARG A 227 0.03 10.11 27.63
C ARG A 227 -0.02 9.58 26.20
N LEU A 228 -0.71 10.28 25.30
CA LEU A 228 -0.95 9.80 23.91
C LEU A 228 0.34 9.48 23.14
N PHE A 229 1.43 10.21 23.35
CA PHE A 229 2.70 9.89 22.67
C PHE A 229 3.42 8.66 23.25
N HIS A 230 3.01 8.17 24.41
CA HIS A 230 3.58 6.97 24.99
C HIS A 230 3.19 5.75 24.16
N GLY A 231 4.20 5.06 23.62
CA GLY A 231 3.98 3.90 22.76
C GLY A 231 3.49 4.24 21.35
N PHE A 232 3.42 5.52 20.96
CA PHE A 232 3.03 5.93 19.60
C PHE A 232 4.06 5.43 18.57
N LEU A 233 3.57 4.73 17.55
CA LEU A 233 4.32 4.03 16.50
C LEU A 233 5.30 2.96 17.00
N GLN A 234 5.12 2.45 18.22
CA GLN A 234 6.01 1.47 18.86
C GLN A 234 5.38 0.06 18.93
N ASN A 235 4.81 -0.42 17.81
CA ASN A 235 4.35 -1.80 17.68
C ASN A 235 5.00 -2.50 16.49
N ASP A 236 4.96 -3.83 16.50
CA ASP A 236 5.63 -4.66 15.50
C ASP A 236 5.07 -4.44 14.09
N LEU A 237 3.78 -4.14 13.96
CA LEU A 237 3.16 -3.85 12.67
C LEU A 237 3.69 -2.54 12.07
N MET A 238 3.93 -1.51 12.88
CA MET A 238 4.57 -0.26 12.42
C MET A 238 6.02 -0.49 12.01
N LEU A 239 6.78 -1.28 12.79
CA LEU A 239 8.15 -1.64 12.44
C LEU A 239 8.21 -2.42 11.11
N GLN A 240 7.34 -3.42 10.94
CA GLN A 240 7.27 -4.19 9.71
C GLN A 240 6.82 -3.35 8.51
N ALA A 241 5.86 -2.44 8.69
CA ALA A 241 5.46 -1.51 7.63
C ALA A 241 6.62 -0.61 7.20
N ALA A 242 7.41 -0.11 8.16
CA ALA A 242 8.62 0.66 7.88
C ALA A 242 9.67 -0.16 7.13
N LEU A 243 9.97 -1.39 7.57
CA LEU A 243 10.87 -2.30 6.86
C LEU A 243 10.38 -2.61 5.45
N CYS A 244 9.07 -2.82 5.29
CA CYS A 244 8.45 -3.06 3.99
C CYS A 244 8.67 -1.87 3.06
N ILE A 245 8.45 -0.63 3.53
CA ILE A 245 8.65 0.59 2.73
C ILE A 245 10.13 0.81 2.40
N PHE A 246 10.98 0.95 3.42
CA PHE A 246 12.33 1.48 3.28
C PHE A 246 13.39 0.45 2.89
N ILE A 247 13.16 -0.83 3.19
CA ILE A 247 14.07 -1.92 2.86
C ILE A 247 13.46 -2.75 1.74
N ASN A 248 12.64 -3.74 2.08
CA ASN A 248 11.90 -4.57 1.15
C ASN A 248 10.85 -5.42 1.90
N PRO A 249 9.85 -5.98 1.19
CA PRO A 249 8.84 -6.81 1.82
C PRO A 249 9.41 -8.09 2.47
N SER A 250 10.47 -8.66 1.90
CA SER A 250 11.13 -9.84 2.46
C SER A 250 11.74 -9.57 3.84
N ALA A 251 12.31 -8.38 4.08
CA ALA A 251 12.83 -8.00 5.39
C ALA A 251 11.71 -7.83 6.41
N SER A 252 10.55 -7.31 6.00
CA SER A 252 9.40 -7.18 6.90
C SER A 252 8.76 -8.51 7.29
N LEU A 253 8.89 -9.54 6.46
CA LEU A 253 8.31 -10.88 6.68
C LEU A 253 9.33 -11.88 7.22
N ALA A 254 10.59 -11.48 7.37
CA ALA A 254 11.65 -12.35 7.85
C ALA A 254 11.37 -12.75 9.30
N LYS A 255 11.06 -14.03 9.51
CA LYS A 255 10.99 -14.66 10.84
C LYS A 255 12.38 -15.14 11.24
N ASP A 256 13.37 -14.25 11.25
CA ASP A 256 14.75 -14.64 11.54
C ASP A 256 14.93 -14.88 13.06
N THR A 257 14.70 -16.12 13.50
CA THR A 257 15.37 -16.68 14.69
C THR A 257 16.77 -17.23 14.37
N GLY A 258 17.29 -16.97 13.16
CA GLY A 258 18.61 -17.44 12.75
C GLY A 258 19.05 -16.83 11.44
N ARG A 259 19.88 -15.78 11.55
CA ARG A 259 20.78 -15.19 10.53
C ARG A 259 20.77 -15.94 9.18
N SER A 260 19.82 -15.62 8.30
CA SER A 260 19.81 -16.20 6.95
C SER A 260 20.84 -15.48 6.08
N ARG A 261 21.77 -16.27 5.51
CA ARG A 261 22.98 -15.81 4.78
C ARG A 261 22.70 -15.02 3.49
N SER A 262 21.44 -14.89 3.07
CA SER A 262 21.05 -14.16 1.84
C SER A 262 21.00 -12.63 2.00
N ASN A 263 20.97 -12.11 3.23
CA ASN A 263 20.98 -10.66 3.46
C ASN A 263 22.38 -10.02 3.40
N LEU A 264 23.44 -10.83 3.34
CA LEU A 264 24.82 -10.32 3.30
C LEU A 264 25.21 -9.73 1.93
N THR A 265 24.56 -10.16 0.85
CA THR A 265 24.98 -9.81 -0.52
C THR A 265 24.57 -8.41 -0.95
N MET A 266 23.60 -7.76 -0.28
CA MET A 266 23.22 -6.37 -0.59
C MET A 266 24.11 -5.33 0.11
N CYS A 267 24.86 -5.68 1.16
CA CYS A 267 25.68 -4.71 1.89
C CYS A 267 27.14 -4.62 1.41
N ILE A 268 27.60 -5.46 0.48
CA ILE A 268 29.04 -5.54 0.10
C ILE A 268 29.35 -4.85 -1.24
N ARG A 269 28.38 -4.22 -1.92
CA ARG A 269 28.63 -3.50 -3.20
C ARG A 269 28.51 -1.98 -3.15
N ALA A 270 28.58 -1.39 -1.96
CA ALA A 270 28.71 0.06 -1.79
C ALA A 270 29.85 0.37 -0.82
N ALA A 271 31.08 0.17 -1.30
CA ALA A 271 32.30 0.76 -0.77
C ALA A 271 33.16 1.15 -1.98
#